data_AF-A0A7W8D5T9-F1
#
_entry.id   AF-A0A7W8D5T9-F1
#
_cell.length_a   1.000
_cell.length_b   1.000
_cell.length_c   1.000
_cell.angle_alpha   90.00
_cell.angle_beta   90.00
_cell.angle_gamma   90.00
#
_symmetry.space_group_name_H-M   'P 1'
#
loop_
_entity.id
_entity.type
_entity.pdbx_description
1 polymer ?
#
loop_
_entity_poly.entity_id
_entity_poly.type
_entity_poly.pdbx_seq_one_letter_code
_entity_poly.pdbx_strand_id
1 'polypeptide(L)'
;MSNIIGFLESIGRTRLSEAQYAAAVATLDIDAAQRDALLRRDAGALNDLLGGRATQMMMMLFPVEEPRKQDDEPADDDRKDRDEPSESIRRH
;
A
#
# COMPACT_ATOMS: atom_id res chain seq x y z
N MET A 1 3.17 -7.91 22.87
CA MET A 1 2.35 -7.27 21.82
C MET A 1 1.77 -6.01 22.43
N SER A 2 1.92 -4.84 21.80
CA SER A 2 1.48 -3.57 22.39
C SER A 2 -0.05 -3.54 22.52
N ASN A 3 -0.56 -3.40 23.76
CA ASN A 3 -1.99 -3.38 24.10
C ASN A 3 -2.82 -2.45 23.19
N ILE A 4 -2.23 -1.32 22.78
CA ILE A 4 -2.88 -0.33 21.92
C ILE A 4 -3.05 -0.79 20.46
N ILE A 5 -2.10 -1.52 19.88
CA ILE A 5 -2.22 -1.97 18.48
C ILE A 5 -3.32 -3.03 18.36
N GLY A 6 -3.38 -3.98 19.30
CA GLY A 6 -4.45 -4.98 19.33
C GLY A 6 -5.83 -4.35 19.55
N PHE A 7 -5.91 -3.29 20.36
CA PHE A 7 -7.13 -2.51 20.50
C PHE A 7 -7.54 -1.86 19.16
N LEU A 8 -6.62 -1.15 18.50
CA LEU A 8 -6.88 -0.49 17.20
C LEU A 8 -7.33 -1.50 16.12
N GLU A 9 -6.75 -2.70 16.10
CA GLU A 9 -7.20 -3.77 15.20
C GLU A 9 -8.61 -4.26 15.50
N SER A 10 -8.96 -4.38 16.79
CA SER A 10 -10.29 -4.86 17.21
C SER A 10 -11.40 -3.87 16.83
N ILE A 11 -11.17 -2.57 16.99
CA ILE A 11 -12.12 -1.52 16.61
C ILE A 11 -12.19 -1.32 15.10
N GLY A 12 -11.13 -1.66 14.37
CA GLY A 12 -11.15 -1.66 12.90
C GLY A 12 -12.10 -2.73 12.32
N ARG A 13 -12.32 -3.82 13.07
CA ARG A 13 -13.23 -4.91 12.68
C ARG A 13 -14.66 -4.71 13.18
N THR A 14 -14.86 -3.94 14.26
CA THR A 14 -16.15 -3.76 14.92
C THR A 14 -16.48 -2.29 15.10
N ARG A 15 -17.64 -1.84 14.59
CA ARG A 15 -18.12 -0.48 14.87
C ARG A 15 -18.63 -0.39 16.31
N LEU A 16 -17.94 0.39 17.13
CA LEU A 16 -18.38 0.76 18.48
C LEU A 16 -19.14 2.10 18.43
N SER A 17 -20.13 2.25 19.31
CA SER A 17 -20.68 3.57 19.60
C SER A 17 -19.63 4.44 20.32
N GLU A 18 -19.84 5.76 20.34
CA GLU A 18 -18.91 6.68 21.00
C GLU A 18 -18.74 6.36 22.49
N ALA A 19 -19.83 6.06 23.19
CA ALA A 19 -19.80 5.69 24.60
C ALA A 19 -19.05 4.36 24.83
N GLN A 20 -19.26 3.38 23.96
CA GLN A 20 -18.54 2.10 24.01
C GLN A 20 -17.04 2.28 23.74
N TYR A 21 -16.69 3.14 22.79
CA TYR A 21 -15.31 3.47 22.50
C TYR A 21 -14.61 4.12 23.70
N ALA A 22 -15.22 5.16 24.29
CA ALA A 22 -14.65 5.85 25.45
C ALA A 22 -14.47 4.92 26.65
N ALA A 23 -15.45 4.06 26.92
CA ALA A 23 -15.36 3.04 27.98
C ALA A 23 -14.23 2.05 27.72
N ALA A 24 -14.10 1.55 26.49
CA ALA A 24 -13.05 0.63 26.12
C ALA A 24 -11.64 1.27 26.28
N VAL A 25 -11.48 2.52 25.83
CA VAL A 25 -10.22 3.27 25.99
C VAL A 25 -9.85 3.49 27.46
N ALA A 26 -10.83 3.72 28.33
CA ALA A 26 -10.60 3.89 29.77
C ALA A 26 -10.05 2.63 30.46
N THR A 27 -10.40 1.44 29.94
CA THR A 27 -9.94 0.15 30.48
C THR A 27 -8.57 -0.30 29.97
N LEU A 28 -8.00 0.40 28.99
CA LEU A 28 -6.69 0.05 28.43
C LEU A 28 -5.57 0.42 29.41
N ASP A 29 -4.68 -0.54 29.62
CA ASP A 29 -3.40 -0.33 30.30
C ASP A 29 -2.36 0.21 29.30
N ILE A 30 -2.42 1.53 29.12
CA ILE A 30 -1.61 2.33 28.19
C ILE A 30 -1.21 3.64 28.87
N ASP A 31 -0.21 4.32 28.32
CA ASP A 31 0.25 5.61 28.83
C ASP A 31 -0.86 6.68 28.74
N ALA A 32 -0.81 7.65 29.65
CA ALA A 32 -1.77 8.75 29.70
C ALA A 32 -1.78 9.55 28.38
N ALA A 33 -0.61 9.76 27.76
CA ALA A 33 -0.52 10.45 26.47
C ALA A 33 -1.21 9.67 25.34
N GLN A 34 -1.07 8.34 25.33
CA GLN A 34 -1.73 7.48 24.36
C GLN A 34 -3.25 7.43 24.56
N ARG A 35 -3.69 7.40 25.82
CA ARG A 35 -5.11 7.43 26.17
C ARG A 35 -5.77 8.74 25.74
N ASP A 36 -5.14 9.87 26.00
CA ASP A 36 -5.65 11.18 25.57
C ASP A 36 -5.74 11.27 24.05
N ALA A 37 -4.71 10.81 23.34
CA ALA A 37 -4.71 10.77 21.87
C ALA A 37 -5.84 9.88 21.31
N LEU A 38 -6.14 8.74 21.94
CA LEU A 38 -7.31 7.91 21.59
C LEU A 38 -8.64 8.64 21.85
N LEU A 39 -8.83 9.24 23.03
CA LEU A 39 -10.06 9.95 23.38
C LEU A 39 -10.33 11.15 22.46
N ARG A 40 -9.27 11.87 22.06
CA ARG A 40 -9.34 12.98 21.12
C ARG A 40 -9.43 12.55 19.65
N ARG A 41 -9.31 11.24 19.38
CA ARG A 41 -9.20 10.66 18.02
C ARG A 41 -8.07 11.29 17.19
N ASP A 42 -6.99 11.66 17.86
CA ASP A 42 -5.83 12.31 17.24
C ASP A 42 -4.91 11.25 16.63
N ALA A 43 -5.14 10.97 15.35
CA ALA A 43 -4.34 10.00 14.61
C ALA A 43 -2.87 10.43 14.45
N GLY A 44 -2.59 11.75 14.42
CA GLY A 44 -1.23 12.28 14.30
C GLY A 44 -0.44 12.03 15.58
N ALA A 45 -1.01 12.44 16.72
CA ALA A 45 -0.41 12.20 18.03
C ALA A 45 -0.25 10.70 18.32
N LEU A 46 -1.23 9.87 17.94
CA LEU A 46 -1.11 8.41 18.06
C LEU A 46 0.04 7.87 17.21
N ASN A 47 0.17 8.33 15.96
CA ASN A 47 1.26 7.91 15.08
C ASN A 47 2.62 8.26 15.68
N ASP A 48 2.80 9.48 16.19
CA ASP A 48 4.06 9.91 16.81
C ASP A 48 4.39 9.08 18.08
N LEU A 49 3.39 8.85 18.94
CA LEU A 49 3.55 8.07 20.18
C LEU A 49 3.82 6.58 19.93
N LEU A 50 3.40 6.03 18.79
CA LEU A 50 3.64 4.65 18.40
C LEU A 50 4.96 4.46 17.64
N GLY A 51 5.77 5.52 17.51
CA GLY A 51 7.01 5.49 16.72
C GLY A 51 6.75 5.41 15.22
N GLY A 52 5.60 5.96 14.79
CA GLY A 52 5.21 6.08 13.40
C GLY A 52 6.30 6.79 12.61
N ARG A 53 6.74 6.13 11.54
CA ARG A 53 7.67 6.76 10.60
C ARG A 53 6.88 7.86 9.90
N ALA A 54 7.26 9.12 10.13
CA ALA A 54 6.83 10.21 9.26
C ALA A 54 7.17 9.77 7.83
N THR A 55 6.15 9.48 7.03
CA THR A 55 6.30 9.12 5.63
C THR A 55 6.72 10.37 4.87
N GLN A 56 7.97 10.80 5.05
CA GLN A 56 8.68 11.55 4.02
C GLN A 56 8.95 10.56 2.87
N MET A 57 7.88 10.17 2.16
CA MET A 57 8.03 9.58 0.83
C MET A 57 8.51 10.70 -0.08
N MET A 58 9.83 10.84 -0.18
CA MET A 58 10.46 11.69 -1.17
C MET A 58 10.22 11.05 -2.54
N MET A 59 9.18 11.48 -3.25
CA MET A 59 8.98 11.08 -4.65
C MET A 59 10.05 11.79 -5.50
N MET A 60 11.13 11.08 -5.84
CA MET A 60 12.11 11.56 -6.82
C MET A 60 11.56 11.30 -8.22
N LEU A 61 11.21 12.38 -8.92
CA LEU A 61 10.85 12.33 -10.32
C LEU A 61 12.14 12.41 -11.14
N PHE A 62 12.52 11.31 -11.80
CA PHE A 62 13.63 11.33 -12.76
C PHE A 62 13.08 11.70 -14.15
N PRO A 63 13.65 12.72 -14.83
CA PRO A 63 13.31 12.96 -16.22
C PRO A 63 13.73 11.75 -17.05
N VAL A 64 12.82 11.21 -17.86
CA VAL A 64 13.16 10.23 -18.90
C VAL A 64 13.98 10.96 -19.96
N GLU A 65 15.23 10.57 -20.13
CA GLU A 65 15.97 10.87 -21.36
C GLU A 65 15.34 10.03 -22.48
N GLU A 66 14.74 10.68 -23.48
CA GLU A 66 14.19 10.00 -24.64
C GLU A 66 15.30 9.18 -25.32
N PRO A 67 15.10 7.88 -25.58
CA PRO A 67 16.07 7.10 -26.35
C PRO A 67 16.15 7.71 -27.75
N ARG A 68 17.34 8.19 -28.12
CA ARG A 68 17.64 8.59 -29.51
C ARG A 68 17.36 7.38 -30.40
N LYS A 69 16.45 7.54 -31.36
CA LYS A 69 16.22 6.56 -32.42
C LYS A 69 17.54 6.34 -33.16
N GLN A 70 18.11 5.14 -33.03
CA GLN A 70 19.10 4.66 -33.97
C GLN A 70 18.33 4.24 -35.23
N ASP A 71 18.61 4.90 -36.35
CA ASP A 71 18.18 4.46 -37.67
C ASP A 71 18.92 3.15 -37.96
N ASP A 72 18.27 2.01 -37.67
CA ASP A 72 18.74 0.72 -38.13
C ASP A 72 18.35 0.54 -39.61
N GLU A 73 19.35 0.60 -40.49
CA GLU A 73 19.28 0.11 -41.86
C GLU A 73 18.74 -1.34 -41.90
N PRO A 74 18.00 -1.74 -42.96
CA PRO A 74 17.37 -3.05 -43.00
C PRO A 74 18.43 -4.16 -43.11
N ALA A 75 18.54 -4.97 -42.07
CA ALA A 75 19.30 -6.22 -42.10
C ALA A 75 18.57 -7.24 -42.97
N ASP A 76 19.33 -7.77 -43.93
CA ASP A 76 19.01 -8.79 -44.92
C ASP A 76 18.25 -10.00 -44.34
N ASP A 77 17.16 -10.36 -45.01
CA ASP A 77 16.25 -11.45 -44.69
C ASP A 77 16.90 -12.78 -45.06
N ASP A 78 17.51 -13.43 -44.07
CA ASP A 78 17.85 -14.85 -44.19
C ASP A 78 17.80 -15.56 -42.83
N ARG A 79 16.67 -16.21 -42.55
CA ARG A 79 16.62 -17.67 -42.30
C ARG A 79 15.22 -18.18 -41.93
N LYS A 80 14.74 -19.09 -42.79
CA LYS A 80 13.72 -20.12 -42.52
C LYS A 80 14.07 -20.95 -41.28
N ASP A 81 13.12 -21.17 -40.38
CA ASP A 81 12.53 -22.50 -40.08
C ASP A 81 11.44 -22.36 -39.01
N ARG A 82 10.31 -23.08 -39.24
CA ARG A 82 9.39 -23.75 -38.28
C ARG A 82 8.87 -23.03 -37.03
N ASP A 83 7.62 -23.16 -36.59
CA ASP A 83 6.54 -24.14 -36.78
C ASP A 83 5.23 -23.40 -36.43
N GLU A 84 4.21 -23.40 -37.30
CA GLU A 84 2.85 -23.03 -36.89
C GLU A 84 1.94 -24.26 -36.98
N PRO A 85 1.25 -24.63 -35.87
CA PRO A 85 0.32 -25.74 -35.86
C PRO A 85 -0.93 -25.38 -36.66
N SER A 86 -1.31 -26.28 -37.56
CA SER A 86 -2.49 -26.18 -38.40
C SER A 86 -3.77 -26.13 -37.57
N GLU A 87 -4.33 -24.93 -37.36
CA GLU A 87 -5.71 -24.77 -36.91
C GLU A 87 -6.67 -24.92 -38.10
N SER A 88 -7.52 -25.92 -37.95
CA SER A 88 -8.51 -26.38 -38.90
C SER A 88 -9.64 -25.35 -39.01
N ILE A 89 -9.64 -24.53 -40.05
CA ILE A 89 -10.85 -23.78 -40.44
C ILE A 89 -11.36 -24.38 -41.74
N ARG A 90 -12.40 -25.21 -41.63
CA ARG A 90 -13.36 -25.34 -42.74
C ARG A 90 -14.78 -25.49 -42.19
N ARG A 91 -15.46 -24.35 -42.07
CA ARG A 91 -16.89 -24.30 -42.35
C ARG A 91 -17.07 -24.52 -43.86
N HIS A 92 -17.72 -25.61 -44.25
CA HIS A 92 -18.87 -25.56 -45.17
C HIS A 92 -19.58 -26.91 -45.21
#